data_AF-A0A957C7M2-F1
#
_entry.id   AF-A0A957C7M2-F1
#
_cell.length_a   1.000
_cell.length_b   1.000
_cell.length_c   1.000
_cell.angle_alpha   90.00
_cell.angle_beta   90.00
_cell.angle_gamma   90.00
#
_symmetry.space_group_name_H-M   'P 1'
#
loop_
_entity.id
_entity.type
_entity.pdbx_description
1 polymer ?
#
loop_
_entity_poly.entity_id
_entity_poly.type
_entity_poly.pdbx_seq_one_letter_code
_entity_poly.pdbx_strand_id
1 'polypeptide(L)'
;MIALFVKIATRFGIKPKEAERFSKFLVVGAIGFIVDFGTLTLLVEVFHLPTLVANTISFTMAVISNFTLNRYWTYPDSRQKKLGSQLSQFALVSIIGLAINNTLLWLLESPFDSLLETVGVFVGKGYIPAKMVATVVVLFWNFFVNRYWTYNDVD
;
A
#
# COMPACT_ATOMS: atom_id res chain seq x y z
N MET A 1 -13.00 4.67 17.11
CA MET A 1 -12.46 5.42 15.96
C MET A 1 -13.38 5.37 14.73
N ILE A 2 -13.69 4.19 14.18
CA ILE A 2 -14.54 4.04 12.96
C ILE A 2 -15.94 4.65 13.15
N ALA A 3 -16.61 4.36 14.27
CA ALA A 3 -17.94 4.91 14.54
C ALA A 3 -17.98 6.44 14.68
N LEU A 4 -16.87 7.06 15.10
CA LEU A 4 -16.76 8.52 15.24
C LEU A 4 -16.63 9.18 13.87
N PHE A 5 -15.80 8.62 12.99
CA PHE A 5 -15.63 9.10 11.62
C PHE A 5 -16.93 8.96 10.82
N VAL A 6 -17.63 7.82 10.94
CA VAL A 6 -18.94 7.62 10.29
C VAL A 6 -19.95 8.69 10.74
N LYS A 7 -19.99 9.01 12.03
CA LYS A 7 -20.91 10.02 12.59
C LYS A 7 -20.60 11.45 12.12
N ILE A 8 -19.33 11.74 11.83
CA ILE A 8 -18.90 13.03 11.29
C ILE A 8 -19.21 13.09 9.79
N ALA A 9 -18.89 12.05 9.03
CA ALA A 9 -19.11 11.97 7.59
C ALA A 9 -20.61 12.04 7.21
N THR A 10 -21.49 11.42 8.00
CA THR A 10 -22.94 11.53 7.81
C THR A 10 -23.46 12.94 8.07
N ARG A 11 -22.78 13.73 8.90
CA ARG A 11 -23.09 15.14 9.14
C ARG A 11 -22.81 16.04 7.93
N PHE A 12 -21.96 15.58 7.01
CA PHE A 12 -21.65 16.21 5.73
C PHE A 12 -22.45 15.61 4.55
N GLY A 13 -23.45 14.76 4.80
CA GLY A 13 -24.34 14.22 3.76
C GLY A 13 -23.85 12.94 3.07
N ILE A 14 -22.75 12.32 3.52
CA ILE A 14 -22.26 11.05 2.96
C ILE A 14 -23.10 9.88 3.48
N LYS A 15 -23.48 8.95 2.59
CA LYS A 15 -24.22 7.75 2.98
C LYS A 15 -23.42 6.94 4.03
N PRO A 16 -24.02 6.53 5.16
CA PRO A 16 -23.30 5.89 6.27
C PRO A 16 -22.57 4.60 5.85
N LYS A 17 -23.14 3.84 4.91
CA LYS A 17 -22.53 2.61 4.37
C LYS A 17 -21.26 2.86 3.55
N GLU A 18 -21.19 3.97 2.81
CA GLU A 18 -20.01 4.32 2.02
C GLU A 18 -18.89 4.88 2.90
N ALA A 19 -19.24 5.73 3.87
CA ALA A 19 -18.30 6.23 4.87
C ALA A 19 -17.67 5.10 5.71
N GLU A 20 -18.44 4.08 6.07
CA GLU A 20 -17.95 2.91 6.80
C GLU A 20 -16.98 2.07 5.95
N ARG A 21 -17.30 1.83 4.68
CA ARG A 21 -16.43 1.10 3.74
C ARG A 21 -15.12 1.82 3.48
N PHE A 22 -15.19 3.14 3.26
CA PHE A 22 -14.00 3.97 3.07
C PHE A 22 -13.11 3.99 4.33
N SER A 23 -13.71 4.09 5.52
CA SER A 23 -12.96 4.04 6.79
C SER A 23 -12.24 2.70 6.97
N LYS A 24 -12.92 1.58 6.68
CA LYS A 24 -12.30 0.25 6.72
C LYS A 24 -11.19 0.11 5.69
N PHE A 25 -11.38 0.62 4.47
CA PHE A 25 -10.34 0.64 3.44
C PHE A 25 -9.10 1.43 3.87
N LEU A 26 -9.26 2.61 4.46
CA LEU A 26 -8.15 3.40 5.00
C LEU A 26 -7.41 2.65 6.12
N VAL A 27 -8.13 2.00 7.03
CA VAL A 27 -7.52 1.21 8.11
C VAL A 27 -6.74 0.03 7.53
N VAL A 28 -7.30 -0.70 6.57
CA VAL A 28 -6.59 -1.80 5.92
C VAL A 28 -5.35 -1.28 5.18
N GLY A 29 -5.47 -0.18 4.42
CA GLY A 29 -4.33 0.46 3.75
C GLY A 29 -3.23 0.88 4.72
N ALA A 30 -3.59 1.45 5.87
CA ALA A 30 -2.63 1.81 6.92
C ALA A 30 -1.94 0.58 7.52
N ILE A 31 -2.68 -0.51 7.76
CA ILE A 31 -2.09 -1.78 8.22
C ILE A 31 -1.12 -2.32 7.17
N GLY A 32 -1.52 -2.35 5.89
CA GLY A 32 -0.64 -2.75 4.79
C GLY A 32 0.64 -1.93 4.72
N PHE A 33 0.54 -0.61 4.90
CA PHE A 33 1.71 0.28 4.97
C PHE A 33 2.65 -0.09 6.13
N ILE A 34 2.10 -0.34 7.33
CA ILE A 34 2.89 -0.74 8.50
C ILE A 34 3.58 -2.09 8.26
N VAL A 35 2.87 -3.06 7.67
CA VAL A 35 3.45 -4.35 7.31
C VAL A 35 4.58 -4.16 6.28
N ASP A 36 4.34 -3.40 5.22
CA ASP A 36 5.36 -3.15 4.17
C ASP A 36 6.61 -2.47 4.76
N PHE A 37 6.42 -1.32 5.40
CA PHE A 37 7.53 -0.53 5.90
C PHE A 37 8.28 -1.23 7.04
N GLY A 38 7.54 -1.88 7.94
CA GLY A 38 8.09 -2.67 9.03
C GLY A 38 8.90 -3.88 8.53
N THR A 39 8.35 -4.64 7.58
CA THR A 39 9.06 -5.78 6.99
C THR A 39 10.28 -5.35 6.20
N LEU A 40 10.20 -4.28 5.40
CA LEU A 40 11.37 -3.74 4.68
C LEU A 40 12.48 -3.38 5.66
N THR A 41 12.16 -2.57 6.68
CA THR A 41 13.13 -2.12 7.67
C THR A 41 13.77 -3.29 8.39
N LEU A 42 12.97 -4.27 8.80
CA LEU A 42 13.45 -5.48 9.47
C LEU A 42 14.38 -6.30 8.55
N LEU A 43 14.04 -6.48 7.28
CA LEU A 43 14.86 -7.24 6.33
C LEU A 43 16.17 -6.54 5.96
N VAL A 44 16.18 -5.21 5.87
CA VAL A 44 17.39 -4.42 5.57
C VAL A 44 18.29 -4.30 6.81
N GLU A 45 17.72 -3.93 7.96
CA GLU A 45 18.49 -3.59 9.17
C GLU A 45 18.91 -4.83 9.96
N VAL A 46 18.07 -5.87 10.03
CA VAL A 46 18.34 -7.08 10.83
C VAL A 46 18.93 -8.21 9.98
N PHE A 47 18.41 -8.40 8.77
CA PHE A 47 18.84 -9.49 7.88
C PHE A 47 19.84 -9.05 6.81
N HIS A 48 20.16 -7.76 6.74
CA HIS A 48 21.13 -7.18 5.80
C HIS A 48 20.87 -7.57 4.34
N LEU A 49 19.59 -7.74 3.98
CA LEU A 49 19.21 -8.05 2.61
C LEU A 49 19.36 -6.81 1.71
N PRO A 50 19.67 -6.99 0.42
CA PRO A 50 19.66 -5.89 -0.54
C PRO A 50 18.30 -5.20 -0.57
N THR A 51 18.30 -3.86 -0.62
CA THR A 51 17.09 -3.03 -0.51
C THR A 51 15.99 -3.45 -1.48
N LEU A 52 16.32 -3.74 -2.74
CA LEU A 52 15.35 -4.22 -3.73
C LEU A 52 14.70 -5.57 -3.37
N VAL A 53 15.49 -6.51 -2.85
CA VAL A 53 15.00 -7.85 -2.49
C VAL A 53 14.10 -7.74 -1.26
N ALA A 54 14.56 -7.00 -0.25
CA ALA A 54 13.78 -6.71 0.94
C ALA A 54 12.45 -6.02 0.59
N ASN A 55 12.49 -5.04 -0.32
CA ASN A 55 11.31 -4.31 -0.79
C ASN A 55 10.31 -5.19 -1.53
N THR A 56 10.81 -6.12 -2.33
CA THR A 56 9.96 -7.05 -3.06
C THR A 56 9.20 -7.98 -2.12
N ILE A 57 9.89 -8.50 -1.10
CA ILE A 57 9.30 -9.38 -0.08
C ILE A 57 8.28 -8.59 0.75
N SER A 58 8.66 -7.41 1.23
CA SER A 58 7.80 -6.57 2.08
C SER A 58 6.52 -6.13 1.37
N PHE A 59 6.65 -5.70 0.10
CA PHE A 59 5.51 -5.28 -0.70
C PHE A 59 4.56 -6.46 -0.96
N THR A 60 5.12 -7.64 -1.25
CA THR A 60 4.32 -8.86 -1.44
C THR A 60 3.56 -9.23 -0.17
N MET A 61 4.20 -9.18 1.00
CA MET A 61 3.53 -9.43 2.29
C MET A 61 2.42 -8.41 2.57
N ALA A 62 2.66 -7.14 2.26
CA ALA A 62 1.66 -6.08 2.42
C ALA A 62 0.45 -6.27 1.50
N VAL A 63 0.69 -6.65 0.23
CA VAL A 63 -0.36 -6.99 -0.75
C VAL A 63 -1.22 -8.16 -0.25
N ILE A 64 -0.60 -9.24 0.25
CA ILE A 64 -1.31 -10.41 0.79
C ILE A 64 -2.11 -10.03 2.04
N SER A 65 -1.52 -9.24 2.96
CA SER A 65 -2.19 -8.74 4.15
C SER A 65 -3.42 -7.88 3.80
N ASN A 66 -3.25 -6.93 2.87
CA ASN A 66 -4.32 -6.06 2.40
C ASN A 66 -5.45 -6.85 1.73
N PHE A 67 -5.13 -7.84 0.89
CA PHE A 67 -6.14 -8.71 0.28
C PHE A 67 -6.91 -9.49 1.34
N THR A 68 -6.20 -10.10 2.29
CA THR A 68 -6.78 -10.89 3.37
C THR A 68 -7.72 -10.03 4.22
N LEU A 69 -7.25 -8.89 4.73
CA LEU A 69 -8.05 -7.98 5.54
C LEU A 69 -9.25 -7.42 4.78
N ASN A 70 -9.08 -7.05 3.51
CA ASN A 70 -10.21 -6.58 2.71
C ASN A 70 -11.26 -7.66 2.47
N ARG A 71 -10.85 -8.92 2.28
CA ARG A 71 -11.77 -10.05 2.08
C ARG A 71 -12.50 -10.47 3.34
N TYR A 72 -11.81 -10.52 4.49
CA TYR A 72 -12.42 -11.02 5.74
C TYR A 72 -13.16 -9.93 6.53
N TRP A 73 -12.73 -8.66 6.45
CA TRP A 73 -13.23 -7.59 7.30
C TRP A 73 -13.94 -6.46 6.55
N THR A 74 -13.36 -5.95 5.46
CA THR A 74 -13.95 -4.83 4.71
C THR A 74 -15.19 -5.26 3.92
N TYR A 75 -15.12 -6.40 3.24
CA TYR A 75 -16.18 -6.91 2.37
C TYR A 75 -16.42 -8.42 2.59
N PRO A 76 -17.04 -8.80 3.72
CA PRO A 76 -17.33 -10.20 4.01
C PRO A 76 -18.24 -10.88 2.95
N ASP A 77 -19.06 -10.09 2.24
CA ASP A 77 -19.93 -10.53 1.14
C ASP A 77 -19.16 -11.01 -0.11
N SER A 78 -17.88 -10.62 -0.26
CA SER A 78 -17.00 -11.05 -1.36
C SER A 78 -16.72 -12.55 -1.36
N ARG A 79 -17.02 -13.25 -0.26
CA ARG A 79 -16.88 -14.70 -0.14
C ARG A 79 -17.70 -15.46 -1.18
N GLN A 80 -18.74 -14.85 -1.74
CA GLN A 80 -19.59 -15.48 -2.76
C GLN A 80 -18.97 -15.50 -4.18
N LYS A 81 -17.90 -14.74 -4.44
CA LYS A 81 -17.18 -14.74 -5.74
C LYS A 81 -15.97 -15.69 -5.73
N LYS A 82 -15.67 -16.28 -6.90
CA LYS A 82 -14.54 -17.21 -7.11
C LYS A 82 -13.20 -16.56 -6.70
N LEU A 83 -12.56 -17.13 -5.68
CA LEU A 83 -11.32 -16.65 -5.05
C LEU A 83 -10.20 -16.36 -6.07
N GLY A 84 -10.01 -17.25 -7.05
CA GLY A 84 -8.91 -17.17 -8.02
C GLY A 84 -8.99 -15.99 -8.98
N SER A 85 -10.20 -15.59 -9.41
CA SER A 85 -10.36 -14.50 -10.39
C SER A 85 -10.12 -13.12 -9.79
N GLN A 86 -10.38 -12.94 -8.49
CA GLN A 86 -10.09 -11.68 -7.78
C GLN A 86 -8.61 -11.58 -7.40
N LEU A 87 -8.03 -12.70 -6.97
CA LEU A 87 -6.59 -12.77 -6.69
C LEU A 87 -5.75 -12.50 -7.93
N SER A 88 -6.12 -13.05 -9.10
CA SER A 88 -5.36 -12.85 -10.33
C SER A 88 -5.37 -11.40 -10.79
N GLN A 89 -6.52 -10.73 -10.75
CA GLN A 89 -6.64 -9.30 -11.07
C GLN A 89 -5.83 -8.44 -10.09
N PHE A 90 -5.95 -8.71 -8.79
CA PHE A 90 -5.20 -7.97 -7.77
C PHE A 90 -3.69 -8.21 -7.87
N ALA A 91 -3.28 -9.45 -8.16
CA ALA A 91 -1.89 -9.81 -8.36
C ALA A 91 -1.29 -9.12 -9.59
N LEU A 92 -2.00 -9.08 -10.72
CA LEU A 92 -1.54 -8.38 -11.92
C LEU A 92 -1.30 -6.88 -11.66
N VAL A 93 -2.26 -6.21 -11.02
CA VAL A 93 -2.11 -4.79 -10.65
C VAL A 93 -0.96 -4.60 -9.66
N SER A 94 -0.83 -5.50 -8.69
CA SER A 94 0.23 -5.46 -7.68
C SER A 94 1.62 -5.74 -8.26
N ILE A 95 1.75 -6.58 -9.29
CA ILE A 95 3.03 -6.83 -9.98
C ILE A 95 3.51 -5.56 -10.69
N ILE A 96 2.60 -4.84 -11.35
CA ILE A 96 2.96 -3.56 -11.99
C ILE A 96 3.27 -2.51 -10.92
N GLY A 97 2.46 -2.46 -9.86
CA GLY A 97 2.72 -1.59 -8.70
C GLY A 97 4.08 -1.88 -8.06
N LEU A 98 4.47 -3.15 -7.93
CA LEU A 98 5.77 -3.58 -7.44
C LEU A 98 6.91 -3.12 -8.36
N ALA A 99 6.73 -3.27 -9.68
CA ALA A 99 7.73 -2.82 -10.65
C ALA A 99 7.95 -1.30 -10.56
N ILE A 100 6.87 -0.52 -10.44
CA ILE A 100 6.93 0.93 -10.20
C ILE A 100 7.63 1.21 -8.86
N ASN A 101 7.27 0.50 -7.79
CA ASN A 101 7.86 0.69 -6.47
C ASN A 101 9.38 0.47 -6.49
N ASN A 102 9.83 -0.66 -7.04
CA ASN A 102 11.24 -1.02 -7.14
C ASN A 102 12.01 -0.05 -8.04
N THR A 103 11.43 0.37 -9.17
CA THR A 103 12.08 1.31 -10.09
C THR A 103 12.30 2.66 -9.41
N LEU A 104 11.28 3.18 -8.73
CA LEU A 104 11.39 4.43 -8.00
C LEU A 104 12.36 4.32 -6.83
N LEU A 105 12.32 3.22 -6.08
CA LEU A 105 13.24 3.00 -4.97
C LEU A 105 14.68 3.01 -5.47
N TRP A 106 14.99 2.25 -6.53
CA TRP A 106 16.32 2.20 -7.13
C TRP A 106 16.81 3.57 -7.63
N LEU A 107 15.93 4.34 -8.28
CA LEU A 107 16.27 5.67 -8.82
C LEU A 107 16.46 6.72 -7.72
N LEU A 108 15.70 6.61 -6.62
CA LEU A 108 15.63 7.64 -5.58
C LEU A 108 16.55 7.36 -4.40
N GLU A 109 16.95 6.10 -4.16
CA GLU A 109 17.82 5.72 -3.03
C GLU A 109 19.14 6.50 -3.06
N SER A 110 19.86 6.48 -4.19
CA SER A 110 21.14 7.18 -4.34
C SER A 110 21.06 8.71 -4.14
N PRO A 111 20.15 9.46 -4.80
CA PRO A 111 20.07 10.90 -4.60
C PRO A 111 19.60 11.28 -3.20
N PHE A 112 18.70 10.51 -2.59
CA PHE A 112 18.31 10.77 -1.20
C PHE A 112 19.45 10.53 -0.22
N ASP A 113 20.26 9.49 -0.45
CA ASP A 113 21.41 9.20 0.41
C ASP A 113 22.43 10.35 0.38
N SER A 114 22.78 10.83 -0.82
CA SER A 114 23.67 11.99 -0.97
C SER A 114 23.11 13.27 -0.33
N LEU A 115 21.79 13.51 -0.44
CA LEU A 115 21.16 14.65 0.22
C LEU A 115 21.22 14.53 1.75
N LEU A 116 20.92 13.35 2.29
CA LEU A 116 20.96 13.11 3.74
C LEU A 116 22.38 13.22 4.30
N GLU A 117 23.38 12.78 3.54
CA GLU A 117 24.81 12.99 3.85
C GLU A 117 25.18 14.47 3.95
N THR A 118 24.73 15.31 3.01
CA THR A 118 25.03 16.76 3.06
C THR A 118 24.46 17.47 4.29
N VAL A 119 23.34 16.97 4.82
CA VAL A 119 22.70 17.51 6.02
C VAL A 119 23.23 16.85 7.31
N GLY A 120 23.97 15.74 7.19
CA GLY A 120 24.57 15.01 8.30
C GLY A 120 23.57 14.20 9.13
N VAL A 121 22.41 13.84 8.57
CA VAL A 121 21.35 13.12 9.28
C VAL A 121 20.98 11.86 8.50
N PHE A 122 20.80 10.72 9.17
CA PHE A 122 20.35 9.46 8.53
C PHE A 122 21.23 8.98 7.35
N VAL A 123 22.55 9.16 7.44
CA VAL A 123 23.54 8.69 6.45
C VAL A 123 23.40 7.18 6.20
N GLY A 124 23.38 6.77 4.92
CA GLY A 124 23.19 5.38 4.51
C GLY A 124 21.73 4.91 4.57
N LYS A 125 20.77 5.81 4.85
CA LYS A 125 19.33 5.49 4.93
C LYS A 125 18.49 6.18 3.86
N GLY A 126 19.09 6.54 2.72
CA GLY A 126 18.38 7.09 1.55
C GLY A 126 17.19 6.24 1.07
N TYR A 127 17.19 4.94 1.34
CA TYR A 127 16.08 4.05 0.99
C TYR A 127 14.76 4.39 1.72
N ILE A 128 14.80 5.00 2.91
CA ILE A 128 13.61 5.34 3.69
C ILE A 128 12.76 6.41 2.97
N PRO A 129 13.28 7.62 2.68
CA PRO A 129 12.52 8.62 1.93
C PRO A 129 12.21 8.14 0.50
N ALA A 130 13.11 7.39 -0.15
CA ALA A 130 12.85 6.79 -1.46
C ALA A 130 11.62 5.86 -1.42
N LYS A 131 11.55 4.98 -0.43
CA LYS A 131 10.41 4.07 -0.21
C LYS A 131 9.12 4.84 0.05
N MET A 132 9.15 5.90 0.87
CA MET A 132 7.96 6.71 1.14
C MET A 132 7.39 7.32 -0.15
N VAL A 133 8.24 7.92 -0.97
CA VAL A 133 7.84 8.48 -2.28
C VAL A 133 7.30 7.38 -3.19
N ALA A 134 8.01 6.25 -3.29
CA ALA A 134 7.59 5.12 -4.11
C ALA A 134 6.22 4.56 -3.69
N THR A 135 5.96 4.44 -2.39
CA THR A 135 4.69 3.94 -1.86
C THR A 135 3.55 4.91 -2.13
N VAL A 136 3.77 6.22 -2.03
CA VAL A 136 2.75 7.22 -2.40
C VAL A 136 2.40 7.12 -3.89
N VAL A 137 3.40 7.02 -4.77
CA VAL A 137 3.15 6.87 -6.21
C VAL A 137 2.39 5.58 -6.52
N VAL A 138 2.78 4.46 -5.89
CA VAL A 138 2.12 3.17 -6.08
C VAL A 138 0.70 3.16 -5.52
N LEU A 139 0.43 3.92 -4.45
CA LEU A 139 -0.92 4.13 -3.94
C LEU A 139 -1.80 4.80 -5.01
N PHE A 140 -1.31 5.85 -5.66
CA PHE A 140 -2.03 6.49 -6.77
C PHE A 140 -2.22 5.55 -7.96
N TRP A 141 -1.17 4.82 -8.35
CA TRP A 141 -1.27 3.79 -9.40
C TRP A 141 -2.37 2.78 -9.09
N ASN A 142 -2.33 2.18 -7.89
CA ASN A 142 -3.32 1.21 -7.45
C ASN A 142 -4.72 1.82 -7.42
N PHE A 143 -4.88 3.07 -6.99
CA PHE A 143 -6.17 3.73 -6.96
C PHE A 143 -6.74 3.97 -8.37
N PHE A 144 -5.97 4.60 -9.27
CA PHE A 144 -6.44 4.94 -10.61
C PHE A 144 -6.68 3.70 -11.46
N VAL A 145 -5.77 2.73 -11.45
CA VAL A 145 -5.94 1.50 -12.23
C VAL A 145 -7.13 0.70 -11.74
N ASN A 146 -7.31 0.55 -10.42
CA ASN A 146 -8.50 -0.13 -9.91
C ASN A 146 -9.78 0.69 -10.22
N ARG A 147 -9.73 2.04 -10.18
CA ARG A 147 -10.89 2.88 -10.54
C ARG A 147 -11.27 2.75 -12.01
N TYR A 148 -10.31 2.81 -12.93
CA TYR A 148 -10.57 2.81 -14.37
C TYR A 148 -10.70 1.42 -14.99
N TRP A 149 -10.11 0.39 -14.40
CA TRP A 149 -10.16 -0.97 -14.95
C TRP A 149 -11.09 -1.91 -14.18
N THR A 150 -11.12 -1.82 -12.86
CA THR A 150 -11.94 -2.74 -12.02
C THR A 150 -13.34 -2.20 -11.72
N TYR A 151 -13.50 -0.87 -11.68
CA TYR A 151 -14.78 -0.21 -11.34
C TYR A 151 -15.22 0.81 -12.40
N ASN A 152 -14.90 0.57 -13.68
CA ASN A 152 -15.34 1.43 -14.78
C ASN A 152 -16.88 1.48 -14.92
N ASP A 153 -17.58 0.49 -14.33
CA ASP A 153 -19.02 0.28 -14.49
C ASP A 153 -19.86 0.82 -13.31
N VAL A 154 -19.25 1.61 -12.42
CA VAL A 154 -19.94 2.13 -11.22
C VAL A 154 -19.76 3.65 -11.16
N ASP A 155 -20.86 4.35 -11.42
CA ASP A 155 -21.05 5.79 -11.24
C ASP A 155 -20.96 6.20 -9.75
#